data_AF-A0A9E0L5H8-F1
#
_entry.id   AF-A0A9E0L5H8-F1
#
_cell.length_a   1.000
_cell.length_b   1.000
_cell.length_c   1.000
_cell.angle_alpha   90.00
_cell.angle_beta   90.00
_cell.angle_gamma   90.00
#
_symmetry.space_group_name_H-M   'P 1'
#
loop_
_entity.id
_entity.type
_entity.pdbx_description
1 polymer ?
#
loop_
_entity_poly.entity_id
_entity_poly.type
_entity_poly.pdbx_seq_one_letter_code
_entity_poly.pdbx_strand_id
1 'polypeptide(L)' 'FAAAGAKAKPPELHLRIDRRTQYETLADVMSEASKAGVAKVGFITDPSGRVTTDIQAPAPVPQP' A
#
# COMPACT_ATOMS: atom_id res chain seq x y z
N PHE A 1 -18.71 0.04 -42.33
CA PHE A 1 -19.32 -0.35 -41.05
C PHE A 1 -18.20 -0.41 -40.00
N ALA A 2 -18.26 0.49 -39.01
CA ALA A 2 -17.22 0.67 -37.98
C ALA A 2 -17.25 -0.48 -36.96
N ALA A 3 -16.12 -1.14 -36.73
CA ALA A 3 -15.97 -2.14 -35.67
C ALA A 3 -15.80 -1.42 -34.32
N ALA A 4 -16.93 -1.08 -33.70
CA ALA A 4 -17.01 -0.66 -32.31
C ALA A 4 -16.80 -1.87 -31.38
N GLY A 5 -15.89 -1.74 -30.44
CA GLY A 5 -15.64 -2.75 -29.40
C GLY A 5 -14.44 -2.34 -28.57
N ALA A 6 -14.68 -1.49 -27.57
CA ALA A 6 -13.70 -0.98 -26.63
C ALA A 6 -12.71 -2.07 -26.22
N LYS A 7 -11.40 -1.83 -26.43
CA LYS A 7 -10.33 -2.60 -25.81
C LYS A 7 -10.57 -2.53 -24.31
N ALA A 8 -11.18 -3.55 -23.73
CA ALA A 8 -11.47 -3.59 -22.30
C ALA A 8 -10.14 -3.36 -21.60
N LYS A 9 -10.01 -2.22 -20.94
CA LYS A 9 -8.80 -1.90 -20.19
C LYS A 9 -8.57 -3.07 -19.24
N PRO A 10 -7.38 -3.70 -19.23
CA PRO A 10 -7.13 -4.84 -18.36
C PRO A 10 -7.55 -4.47 -16.94
N PRO A 11 -8.30 -5.31 -16.22
CA PRO A 11 -8.80 -4.98 -14.90
C PRO A 11 -7.64 -4.64 -13.96
N GLU A 12 -7.67 -3.43 -13.40
CA GLU A 12 -6.66 -2.89 -12.47
C GLU A 12 -7.27 -2.84 -11.07
N LEU A 13 -6.62 -3.47 -10.09
CA LEU A 13 -7.00 -3.41 -8.68
C LEU A 13 -6.00 -2.56 -7.93
N HIS A 14 -6.48 -1.53 -7.22
CA HIS A 14 -5.66 -0.69 -6.36
C HIS A 14 -5.99 -1.02 -4.91
N LEU A 15 -5.03 -1.61 -4.19
CA LEU A 15 -5.19 -2.02 -2.81
C LEU A 15 -4.51 -1.00 -1.88
N ARG A 16 -5.31 -0.37 -1.01
CA ARG A 16 -4.82 0.58 0.01
C ARG A 16 -4.54 -0.19 1.29
N ILE A 17 -3.31 -0.16 1.76
CA ILE A 17 -2.85 -1.05 2.83
C ILE A 17 -2.19 -0.23 3.92
N ASP A 18 -2.58 -0.51 5.17
CA ASP A 18 -1.91 0.01 6.36
C ASP A 18 -0.60 -0.77 6.61
N ARG A 19 0.45 -0.09 7.07
CA ARG A 19 1.76 -0.72 7.33
C ARG A 19 1.72 -1.86 8.36
N ARG A 20 0.68 -1.93 9.19
CA ARG A 20 0.45 -2.99 10.19
C ARG A 20 -0.35 -4.17 9.66
N THR A 21 -0.78 -4.14 8.40
CA THR A 21 -1.56 -5.24 7.80
C THR A 21 -0.72 -6.52 7.78
N GLN A 22 -1.31 -7.63 8.24
CA GLN A 22 -0.63 -8.92 8.28
C GLN A 22 -0.41 -9.47 6.87
N TYR A 23 0.72 -10.16 6.68
CA TYR A 23 1.08 -10.76 5.40
C TYR A 23 0.05 -11.77 4.89
N GLU A 24 -0.56 -12.55 5.78
CA GLU A 24 -1.59 -13.54 5.43
C GLU A 24 -2.79 -12.88 4.74
N THR A 25 -3.29 -11.78 5.31
CA THR A 25 -4.39 -11.01 4.74
C THR A 25 -4.04 -10.46 3.35
N LEU A 26 -2.77 -10.11 3.11
CA LEU A 26 -2.31 -9.69 1.79
C LEU A 26 -2.32 -10.85 0.79
N ALA A 27 -1.85 -12.02 1.20
CA ALA A 27 -1.79 -13.21 0.36
C ALA A 27 -3.19 -13.68 -0.07
N ASP A 28 -4.16 -13.65 0.83
CA ASP A 28 -5.55 -14.01 0.53
C ASP A 28 -6.16 -13.07 -0.51
N VAL A 29 -5.96 -11.76 -0.34
CA VAL A 29 -6.47 -10.76 -1.29
C VAL A 29 -5.82 -10.93 -2.67
N MET A 30 -4.53 -11.25 -2.74
CA MET A 30 -3.86 -11.54 -4.02
C MET A 30 -4.38 -12.82 -4.68
N SER A 31 -4.63 -13.87 -3.90
CA SER A 31 -5.19 -15.14 -4.37
C SER A 31 -6.56 -14.90 -5.01
N GLU A 32 -7.42 -14.15 -4.33
CA GLU A 32 -8.76 -13.85 -4.83
C GLU A 32 -8.74 -12.91 -6.04
N ALA A 33 -7.90 -11.87 -6.03
CA ALA A 33 -7.72 -10.98 -7.17
C ALA A 33 -7.22 -11.74 -8.42
N SER A 34 -6.31 -12.70 -8.23
CA SER A 34 -5.80 -13.54 -9.31
C SER A 34 -6.90 -14.42 -9.90
N LYS A 35 -7.74 -15.04 -9.06
CA LYS A 35 -8.90 -15.84 -9.51
C LYS A 35 -9.92 -14.99 -10.28
N ALA A 36 -10.10 -13.73 -9.88
CA ALA A 36 -11.00 -12.79 -10.55
C ALA A 36 -10.45 -12.25 -11.89
N GLY A 37 -9.26 -12.68 -12.33
CA GLY A 37 -8.65 -12.27 -13.60
C GLY A 37 -8.07 -10.86 -13.58
N VAL A 38 -7.74 -10.33 -12.39
CA VAL A 38 -7.11 -9.02 -12.26
C VAL A 38 -5.69 -9.08 -12.83
N ALA A 39 -5.47 -8.38 -13.93
CA ALA A 39 -4.20 -8.40 -14.65
C ALA A 39 -3.14 -7.48 -14.03
N LYS A 40 -3.54 -6.52 -13.18
CA LYS A 40 -2.62 -5.57 -12.54
C LYS A 40 -3.08 -5.22 -11.15
N VAL A 41 -2.20 -5.40 -10.16
CA VAL A 41 -2.45 -5.03 -8.77
C VAL A 41 -1.45 -3.95 -8.34
N GLY A 42 -1.96 -2.78 -7.96
CA GLY A 42 -1.18 -1.66 -7.43
C GLY A 42 -1.35 -1.55 -5.92
N PHE A 43 -0.24 -1.59 -5.19
CA PHE A 43 -0.22 -1.44 -3.74
C PHE A 43 0.04 0.01 -3.38
N ILE A 44 -0.87 0.62 -2.62
CA ILE A 44 -0.72 1.99 -2.12
C ILE A 44 -0.62 1.91 -0.60
N THR A 45 0.60 2.09 -0.10
CA THR A 45 0.87 2.20 1.33
C THR A 45 1.07 3.66 1.67
N ASP A 46 0.48 4.13 2.76
CA ASP A 46 0.77 5.46 3.29
C ASP A 46 2.13 5.44 4.01
N PRO A 47 3.17 6.13 3.50
CA PRO A 47 4.49 6.16 4.12
C PRO A 47 4.55 7.07 5.36
N SER A 48 3.45 7.73 5.74
CA SER A 48 3.38 8.70 6.86
C SER A 48 3.57 8.11 8.25
N GLY A 49 4.15 6.91 8.37
CA GLY A 49 4.73 6.40 9.61
C GLY A 49 5.93 7.25 10.05
N ARG A 50 5.74 8.57 10.22
CA ARG A 50 6.67 9.47 10.91
C ARG A 50 6.82 8.93 12.32
N VAL A 51 7.87 8.15 12.51
CA VAL A 51 8.53 8.03 13.80
C VAL A 51 9.19 9.39 13.98
N THR A 52 8.48 10.35 14.57
CA THR A 52 9.15 11.50 15.19
C THR A 52 9.89 10.91 16.38
N THR A 53 11.08 10.40 16.11
CA THR A 53 12.10 10.22 17.13
C THR A 53 12.51 11.62 17.54
N ASP A 54 11.68 12.24 18.37
CA ASP A 54 12.09 13.33 19.23
C ASP A 54 13.08 12.71 20.21
N ILE A 55 14.33 12.54 19.78
CA ILE A 55 15.43 12.41 20.72
C ILE A 55 15.54 13.80 21.35
N GLN A 56 14.72 14.05 22.37
CA GLN A 56 14.91 15.13 23.33
C GLN A 56 16.37 15.02 23.82
N ALA A 57 17.21 15.94 23.35
CA ALA A 57 18.57 16.07 23.86
C ALA A 57 18.48 16.24 25.39
N PRO A 58 19.26 15.48 26.19
CA PRO A 58 19.32 15.76 27.62
C PRO A 58 19.82 17.19 27.79
N ALA A 59 19.06 18.00 28.53
CA ALA A 59 19.42 19.36 28.85
C ALA A 59 20.86 19.43 29.40
N PRO A 60 21.65 20.45 29.06
CA PRO A 60 22.99 20.59 29.62
C PRO A 60 22.86 20.73 31.14
N VAL A 61 23.37 19.73 31.87
CA VAL A 61 23.52 19.80 33.32
C VAL A 61 24.44 20.98 33.65
N PRO A 62 23.99 21.98 34.44
CA PRO A 62 24.88 23.04 34.91
C PRO A 62 25.87 22.42 35.90
N GLN A 63 27.16 22.46 35.56
CA GLN A 63 28.22 22.05 36.48
C GLN A 63 28.44 23.17 37.52
N PRO A 64 28.44 22.87 38.83
CA PRO A 64 28.82 23.82 39.88
C PRO A 64 30.33 24.02 39.98
#